data_AF-B7FJ29-F1
#
_entry.id   AF-B7FJ29-F1
#
_cell.length_a   1.000
_cell.length_b   1.000
_cell.length_c   1.000
_cell.angle_alpha   90.00
_cell.angle_beta   90.00
_cell.angle_gamma   90.00
#
_symmetry.space_group_name_H-M   'P 1'
#
loop_
_entity.id
_entity.type
_entity.pdbx_description
1 polymer ?
#
loop_
_entity_poly.entity_id
_entity_poly.type
_entity_poly.pdbx_seq_one_letter_code
_entity_poly.pdbx_strand_id
1 'polypeptide(L)'
;MQHLFHHSRILHNPSSFSISTMSSSLTLPSFSPIFLPQRTHTLKNHNFPKSRVFATISTGTQSSIHEASVADYKVSNAFLFPGQGAQAVGMGKEAQSVPAAALLYKKANEILGFDLLDVCINGPKEKLNSTVISQPALYVTSLAAVELLRAREGGEQIIDSVDVTCGLSLGEYTALAFAGAFSF
;
A
#
# COMPACT_ATOMS: atom_id res chain seq x y z
N MET A 1 33.24 44.61 9.39
CA MET A 1 31.87 45.10 9.13
C MET A 1 30.98 43.86 9.02
N GLN A 2 30.47 43.22 10.06
CA GLN A 2 29.54 43.66 11.12
C GLN A 2 28.32 44.42 10.61
N HIS A 3 27.19 43.69 10.57
CA HIS A 3 25.76 44.04 10.78
C HIS A 3 24.96 42.84 10.24
N LEU A 4 24.25 41.97 10.97
CA LEU A 4 23.55 41.97 12.27
C LEU A 4 22.38 42.95 12.35
N PHE A 5 21.16 42.45 12.08
CA PHE A 5 19.86 42.89 12.63
C PHE A 5 18.84 41.75 12.49
N HIS A 6 18.52 41.07 13.59
CA HIS A 6 17.22 41.10 14.32
C HIS A 6 16.01 40.56 13.54
N HIS A 7 15.61 39.30 13.75
CA HIS A 7 14.64 38.83 14.77
C HIS A 7 13.38 39.70 14.92
N SER A 8 12.24 39.17 14.47
CA SER A 8 10.92 39.51 14.99
C SER A 8 10.09 38.23 15.06
N ARG A 9 9.99 37.68 16.27
CA ARG A 9 8.98 36.69 16.67
C ARG A 9 7.63 37.40 16.71
N ILE A 10 6.63 36.87 16.02
CA ILE A 10 5.24 37.24 16.27
C ILE A 10 4.58 36.06 16.99
N LEU A 11 4.39 36.24 18.29
CA LEU A 11 3.49 35.48 19.14
C LEU A 11 2.06 35.93 18.82
N HIS A 12 1.15 34.99 18.58
CA HIS A 12 -0.28 35.19 18.82
C HIS A 12 -0.81 34.06 19.69
N ASN A 13 -1.49 34.48 20.75
CA ASN A 13 -2.00 33.73 21.89
C ASN A 13 -3.28 32.95 21.51
N PRO A 14 -3.65 31.88 22.25
CA PRO A 14 -4.74 30.98 21.90
C PRO A 14 -6.08 31.51 22.41
N SER A 15 -7.11 31.43 21.56
CA SER A 15 -8.50 31.63 21.97
C SER A 15 -9.13 30.27 22.29
N SER A 16 -9.39 30.10 23.57
CA SER A 16 -10.24 29.10 24.22
C SER A 16 -11.61 28.92 23.56
N PHE A 17 -11.99 27.67 23.27
CA PHE A 17 -13.39 27.24 23.16
C PHE A 17 -13.60 25.96 23.97
N SER A 18 -14.58 26.01 24.87
CA SER A 18 -14.92 24.94 25.81
C SER A 18 -16.06 24.05 25.27
N ILE A 19 -16.06 22.83 25.79
CA ILE A 19 -16.80 21.60 25.48
C ILE A 19 -18.33 21.75 25.44
N SER A 20 -18.99 21.05 24.50
CA SER A 20 -20.27 20.40 24.77
C SER A 20 -20.27 18.96 24.26
N THR A 21 -20.34 18.02 25.21
CA THR A 21 -20.50 16.58 25.02
C THR A 21 -21.92 16.29 24.53
N MET A 22 -22.07 15.58 23.41
CA MET A 22 -23.32 14.90 23.05
C MET A 22 -22.99 13.46 22.69
N SER A 23 -23.35 12.57 23.61
CA SER A 23 -23.35 11.12 23.41
C SER A 23 -24.49 10.76 22.47
N SER A 24 -24.23 9.94 21.45
CA SER A 24 -25.26 9.32 20.63
C SER A 24 -24.85 7.88 20.33
N SER A 25 -25.40 6.98 21.13
CA SER A 25 -25.36 5.53 20.95
C SER A 25 -26.02 5.15 19.64
N LEU A 26 -25.24 4.55 18.72
CA LEU A 26 -25.78 3.85 17.55
C LEU A 26 -25.55 2.35 17.74
N THR A 27 -26.59 1.70 18.25
CA THR A 27 -26.78 0.26 18.29
C THR A 27 -26.97 -0.27 16.87
N LEU A 28 -26.03 -1.08 16.39
CA LEU A 28 -26.21 -1.88 15.16
C LEU A 28 -27.03 -3.14 15.48
N PRO A 29 -27.94 -3.56 14.57
CA PRO A 29 -28.81 -4.70 14.80
C PRO A 29 -28.08 -6.05 14.68
N SER A 30 -28.40 -6.93 15.61
CA SER A 30 -28.06 -8.35 15.66
C SER A 30 -28.59 -9.08 14.42
N PHE A 31 -27.70 -9.63 13.61
CA PHE A 31 -28.06 -10.58 12.55
C PHE A 31 -28.18 -11.98 13.16
N SER A 32 -29.42 -12.47 13.25
CA SER A 32 -29.73 -13.86 13.59
C SER A 32 -29.26 -14.81 12.47
N PRO A 33 -28.61 -15.94 12.78
CA PRO A 33 -28.34 -16.96 11.79
C PRO A 33 -29.63 -17.71 11.41
N ILE A 34 -29.89 -17.78 10.11
CA ILE A 34 -31.00 -18.52 9.51
C ILE A 34 -30.76 -20.03 9.70
N PHE A 35 -31.75 -20.68 10.30
CA PHE A 35 -31.85 -22.11 10.54
C PHE A 35 -32.25 -22.82 9.24
N LEU A 36 -31.39 -23.69 8.69
CA LEU A 36 -31.74 -24.60 7.60
C LEU A 36 -31.94 -26.03 8.18
N PRO A 37 -32.99 -26.76 7.78
CA PRO A 37 -33.30 -28.06 8.36
C PRO A 37 -32.40 -29.17 7.83
N GLN A 38 -32.11 -30.12 8.72
CA GLN A 38 -31.37 -31.35 8.49
C GLN A 38 -31.98 -32.19 7.36
N ARG A 39 -31.12 -32.73 6.49
CA ARG A 39 -31.42 -33.89 5.66
C ARG A 39 -30.43 -35.00 5.96
N THR A 40 -30.98 -36.11 6.43
CA THR A 40 -30.31 -37.34 6.83
C THR A 40 -29.83 -38.13 5.62
N HIS A 41 -28.53 -38.46 5.58
CA HIS A 41 -28.05 -39.64 4.86
C HIS A 41 -26.89 -40.28 5.64
N THR A 42 -27.10 -41.55 5.95
CA THR A 42 -26.21 -42.48 6.65
C THR A 42 -25.07 -42.92 5.74
N LEU A 43 -23.82 -42.60 6.08
CA LEU A 43 -22.65 -43.26 5.51
C LEU A 43 -21.61 -43.61 6.58
N LYS A 44 -21.44 -44.93 6.67
CA LYS A 44 -20.44 -45.80 7.30
C LYS A 44 -19.22 -45.17 7.98
N ASN A 45 -19.02 -45.65 9.21
CA ASN A 45 -17.76 -45.75 9.96
C ASN A 45 -16.53 -45.96 9.07
N HIS A 46 -15.57 -45.05 9.17
CA HIS A 46 -14.16 -45.40 9.15
C HIS A 46 -13.45 -44.66 10.28
N ASN A 47 -12.97 -45.44 11.26
CA ASN A 47 -12.08 -45.01 12.33
C ASN A 47 -10.74 -44.58 11.72
N PHE A 48 -10.49 -43.28 11.66
CA PHE A 48 -9.15 -42.74 11.51
C PHE A 48 -8.70 -42.16 12.86
N PRO A 49 -7.51 -42.53 13.38
CA PRO A 49 -7.03 -41.99 14.64
C PRO A 49 -6.83 -40.48 14.51
N LYS A 50 -7.51 -39.73 15.40
CA LYS A 50 -7.36 -38.28 15.58
C LYS A 50 -5.94 -37.98 16.04
N SER A 51 -5.06 -37.61 15.12
CA SER A 51 -3.82 -36.91 15.47
C SER A 51 -4.17 -35.44 15.73
N ARG A 52 -4.41 -35.08 17.00
CA ARG A 52 -4.33 -33.69 17.45
C ARG A 52 -2.93 -33.46 17.96
N VAL A 53 -2.09 -32.87 17.11
CA VAL A 53 -0.85 -32.25 17.55
C VAL A 53 -1.23 -30.93 18.20
N PHE A 54 -1.18 -30.86 19.53
CA PHE A 54 -1.19 -29.58 20.23
C PHE A 54 0.21 -29.00 20.14
N ALA A 55 0.38 -27.95 19.33
CA ALA A 55 1.58 -27.11 19.39
C ALA A 55 1.33 -26.01 20.43
N THR A 56 1.85 -26.18 21.64
CA THR A 56 1.94 -25.09 22.61
C THR A 56 3.23 -24.34 22.32
N ILE A 57 3.13 -23.18 21.68
CA ILE A 57 4.21 -22.19 21.67
C ILE A 57 4.17 -21.46 23.01
N SER A 58 5.20 -21.66 23.83
CA SER A 58 5.52 -20.78 24.94
C SER A 58 6.69 -19.91 24.50
N THR A 59 6.38 -18.76 23.92
CA THR A 59 7.40 -17.71 23.71
C THR A 59 7.26 -16.72 24.86
N GLY A 60 7.78 -17.13 26.01
CA GLY A 60 8.08 -16.22 27.09
C GLY A 60 9.32 -15.42 26.73
N THR A 61 9.13 -14.21 26.20
CA THR A 61 10.10 -13.13 26.28
C THR A 61 9.33 -11.85 26.55
N GLN A 62 9.23 -11.48 27.84
CA GLN A 62 9.01 -10.08 28.18
C GLN A 62 10.33 -9.37 27.97
N SER A 63 10.61 -8.97 26.73
CA SER A 63 11.52 -7.87 26.49
C SER A 63 10.70 -6.60 26.68
N SER A 64 10.82 -6.00 27.87
CA SER A 64 10.41 -4.62 28.11
C SER A 64 11.35 -3.70 27.34
N ILE A 65 11.20 -3.68 26.01
CA ILE A 65 11.64 -2.53 25.22
C ILE A 65 10.63 -1.44 25.57
N HIS A 66 11.11 -0.33 26.12
CA HIS A 66 10.28 0.85 26.31
C HIS A 66 9.86 1.37 24.92
N GLU A 67 8.73 0.87 24.42
CA GLU A 67 8.05 1.23 23.18
C GLU A 67 7.41 2.63 23.28
N ALA A 68 8.18 3.63 23.71
CA ALA A 68 7.70 4.99 23.90
C ALA A 68 7.82 5.86 22.62
N SER A 69 8.18 5.29 21.46
CA SER A 69 8.41 6.08 20.23
C SER A 69 7.61 5.65 19.00
N VAL A 70 6.90 4.51 19.03
CA VAL A 70 5.96 4.12 17.96
C VAL A 70 4.52 4.45 18.33
N ALA A 71 4.17 4.39 19.62
CA ALA A 71 2.80 4.60 20.09
C ALA A 71 2.24 6.00 19.80
N ASP A 72 3.11 7.02 19.77
CA ASP A 72 2.73 8.42 19.53
C ASP A 72 2.99 8.88 18.09
N TYR A 73 3.46 7.98 17.20
CA TYR A 73 3.71 8.32 15.81
C TYR A 73 2.41 8.44 15.02
N LYS A 74 2.04 9.68 14.68
CA LYS A 74 0.85 9.98 13.89
C LYS A 74 1.20 10.02 12.41
N VAL A 75 0.89 8.93 11.70
CA VAL A 75 0.96 8.87 10.23
C VAL A 75 0.07 9.96 9.63
N SER A 76 0.64 10.79 8.75
CA SER A 76 -0.08 11.86 8.05
C SER A 76 -0.51 11.43 6.65
N ASN A 77 0.38 10.80 5.87
CA ASN A 77 0.07 10.30 4.53
C ASN A 77 0.69 8.92 4.29
N ALA A 78 0.03 8.11 3.47
CA ALA A 78 0.51 6.81 3.08
C ALA A 78 0.30 6.52 1.60
N PHE A 79 1.25 5.83 0.98
CA PHE A 79 1.13 5.30 -0.38
C PHE A 79 0.83 3.80 -0.35
N LEU A 80 -0.25 3.39 -1.01
CA LEU A 80 -0.63 1.99 -1.18
C LEU A 80 -0.46 1.58 -2.65
N PHE A 81 0.37 0.56 -2.88
CA PHE A 81 0.63 0.04 -4.21
C PHE A 81 -0.20 -1.22 -4.51
N PRO A 82 -0.86 -1.29 -5.67
CA PRO A 82 -1.75 -2.39 -6.01
C PRO A 82 -0.99 -3.68 -6.35
N GLY A 83 -1.66 -4.81 -6.15
CA GLY A 83 -1.20 -6.13 -6.57
C GLY A 83 -1.80 -6.59 -7.89
N GLN A 84 -1.60 -7.88 -8.19
CA GLN A 84 -2.18 -8.54 -9.35
C GLN A 84 -3.71 -8.38 -9.40
N GLY A 85 -4.26 -8.15 -10.59
CA GLY A 85 -5.68 -7.90 -10.84
C GLY A 85 -5.99 -6.43 -11.14
N ALA A 86 -5.07 -5.51 -10.81
CA ALA A 86 -5.22 -4.09 -11.11
C ALA A 86 -4.78 -3.71 -12.54
N GLN A 87 -4.14 -4.62 -13.29
CA GLN A 87 -3.65 -4.34 -14.63
C GLN A 87 -4.79 -4.14 -15.63
N ALA A 88 -4.67 -3.14 -16.49
CA ALA A 88 -5.64 -2.83 -17.53
C ALA A 88 -4.94 -2.35 -18.80
N VAL A 89 -5.48 -2.73 -19.97
CA VAL A 89 -5.01 -2.22 -21.26
C VAL A 89 -5.22 -0.70 -21.29
N GLY A 90 -4.20 0.03 -21.73
CA GLY A 90 -4.14 1.49 -21.71
C GLY A 90 -3.38 2.06 -20.51
N MET A 91 -3.01 1.24 -19.53
CA MET A 91 -2.18 1.71 -18.40
C MET A 91 -0.79 2.12 -18.86
N GLY A 92 -0.14 3.01 -18.11
CA GLY A 92 1.20 3.50 -18.44
C GLY A 92 1.26 4.54 -19.57
N LYS A 93 0.15 4.79 -20.29
CA LYS A 93 0.13 5.75 -21.42
C LYS A 93 0.64 7.14 -21.03
N GLU A 94 0.24 7.65 -19.88
CA GLU A 94 0.65 8.98 -19.42
C GLU A 94 2.15 9.08 -19.08
N ALA A 95 2.83 7.95 -18.84
CA ALA A 95 4.26 7.94 -18.54
C ALA A 95 5.13 8.53 -19.67
N GLN A 96 4.63 8.53 -20.90
CA GLN A 96 5.30 9.15 -22.04
C GLN A 96 5.39 10.69 -21.94
N SER A 97 4.55 11.32 -21.11
CA SER A 97 4.53 12.78 -20.94
C SER A 97 5.60 13.29 -19.97
N VAL A 98 6.16 12.41 -19.12
CA VAL A 98 7.14 12.76 -18.10
C VAL A 98 8.43 11.97 -18.36
N PRO A 99 9.57 12.63 -18.65
CA PRO A 99 10.81 11.93 -18.98
C PRO A 99 11.26 10.91 -17.94
N ALA A 100 11.14 11.21 -16.65
CA ALA A 100 11.49 10.28 -15.56
C ALA A 100 10.62 9.01 -15.57
N ALA A 101 9.32 9.15 -15.83
CA ALA A 101 8.40 8.02 -15.94
C ALA A 101 8.69 7.17 -17.19
N ALA A 102 8.99 7.81 -18.33
CA ALA A 102 9.37 7.11 -19.56
C ALA A 102 10.68 6.32 -19.41
N LEU A 103 11.64 6.84 -18.64
CA LEU A 103 12.91 6.15 -18.36
C LEU A 103 12.71 4.84 -17.58
N LEU A 104 11.71 4.75 -16.70
CA LEU A 104 11.40 3.50 -15.99
C LEU A 104 10.97 2.39 -16.94
N TYR A 105 10.12 2.70 -17.93
CA TYR A 105 9.76 1.74 -18.97
C TYR A 105 10.95 1.38 -19.86
N LYS A 106 11.80 2.36 -20.22
CA LYS A 106 13.02 2.08 -20.97
C LYS A 106 13.93 1.10 -20.23
N LYS A 107 14.18 1.35 -18.93
CA LYS A 107 14.99 0.47 -18.09
C LYS A 107 14.36 -0.92 -17.96
N ALA A 108 13.04 -1.00 -17.81
CA ALA A 108 12.34 -2.29 -17.81
C ALA A 108 12.51 -3.04 -19.14
N ASN A 109 12.40 -2.34 -20.27
CA ASN A 109 12.56 -2.95 -21.60
C ASN A 109 13.98 -3.51 -21.79
N GLU A 110 15.01 -2.82 -21.30
CA GLU A 110 16.40 -3.29 -21.32
C GLU A 110 16.60 -4.57 -20.50
N ILE A 111 15.94 -4.67 -19.33
CA ILE A 111 16.03 -5.85 -18.44
C ILE A 111 15.21 -7.03 -18.99
N LEU A 112 14.00 -6.76 -19.49
CA LEU A 112 13.04 -7.78 -19.90
C LEU A 112 13.28 -8.28 -21.34
N GLY A 113 13.93 -7.48 -22.18
CA GLY A 113 14.20 -7.79 -23.59
C GLY A 113 13.00 -7.62 -24.53
N PHE A 114 11.95 -6.90 -24.11
CA PHE A 114 10.79 -6.57 -24.95
C PHE A 114 10.17 -5.23 -24.54
N ASP A 115 9.32 -4.67 -25.39
CA ASP A 115 8.60 -3.43 -25.08
C ASP A 115 7.42 -3.69 -24.14
N LEU A 116 7.63 -3.44 -22.84
CA LEU A 116 6.61 -3.57 -21.81
C LEU A 116 5.52 -2.51 -21.96
N LEU A 117 5.87 -1.29 -22.36
CA LEU A 117 4.94 -0.18 -22.49
C LEU A 117 3.93 -0.45 -23.61
N ASP A 118 4.39 -0.99 -24.74
CA ASP A 118 3.50 -1.40 -25.84
C ASP A 118 2.44 -2.40 -25.36
N VAL A 119 2.84 -3.43 -24.60
CA VAL A 119 1.89 -4.42 -24.05
C VAL A 119 0.93 -3.79 -23.04
N CYS A 120 1.38 -2.82 -22.24
CA CYS A 120 0.53 -2.10 -21.29
C CYS A 120 -0.53 -1.26 -22.01
N ILE A 121 -0.15 -0.54 -23.08
CA ILE A 121 -1.03 0.39 -23.78
C ILE A 121 -1.94 -0.34 -24.77
N ASN A 122 -1.39 -1.24 -25.58
CA ASN A 122 -2.06 -1.83 -26.73
C ASN A 122 -2.56 -3.27 -26.47
N GLY A 123 -2.04 -3.94 -25.43
CA GLY A 123 -2.44 -5.31 -25.09
C GLY A 123 -1.76 -6.38 -25.98
N PRO A 124 -2.43 -7.52 -26.25
CA PRO A 124 -3.81 -7.86 -25.88
C PRO A 124 -3.99 -8.10 -24.38
N LYS A 125 -5.23 -8.00 -23.90
CA LYS A 125 -5.57 -8.12 -22.46
C LYS A 125 -5.13 -9.45 -21.87
N GLU A 126 -5.22 -10.53 -22.64
CA GLU A 126 -4.85 -11.88 -22.26
C GLU A 126 -3.34 -11.99 -21.98
N LYS A 127 -2.53 -11.35 -22.83
CA LYS A 127 -1.07 -11.28 -22.65
C LYS A 127 -0.74 -10.47 -21.40
N LEU A 128 -1.38 -9.30 -21.24
CA LEU A 128 -1.21 -8.45 -20.06
C LEU A 128 -1.62 -9.17 -18.77
N ASN A 129 -2.64 -10.03 -18.81
CA ASN A 129 -3.11 -10.81 -17.66
C ASN A 129 -2.21 -11.99 -17.28
N SER A 130 -1.27 -12.39 -18.13
CA SER A 130 -0.30 -13.42 -17.75
C SER A 130 0.57 -12.91 -16.61
N THR A 131 0.84 -13.73 -15.59
CA THR A 131 1.64 -13.33 -14.43
C THR A 131 3.03 -12.82 -14.81
N VAL A 132 3.65 -13.42 -15.83
CA VAL A 132 4.97 -13.02 -16.36
C VAL A 132 4.98 -11.58 -16.87
N ILE A 133 3.86 -11.07 -17.38
CA ILE A 133 3.73 -9.71 -17.90
C ILE A 133 3.08 -8.78 -16.87
N SER A 134 1.97 -9.19 -16.26
CA SER A 134 1.23 -8.35 -15.30
C SER A 134 2.10 -7.91 -14.13
N GLN A 135 3.00 -8.76 -13.64
CA GLN A 135 3.85 -8.37 -12.52
C GLN A 135 4.82 -7.22 -12.86
N PRO A 136 5.74 -7.36 -13.84
CA PRO A 136 6.58 -6.23 -14.22
C PRO A 136 5.76 -5.03 -14.68
N ALA A 137 4.64 -5.25 -15.36
CA ALA A 137 3.77 -4.17 -15.82
C ALA A 137 3.21 -3.35 -14.64
N LEU A 138 2.70 -4.00 -13.59
CA LEU A 138 2.18 -3.32 -12.39
C LEU A 138 3.28 -2.60 -11.61
N TYR A 139 4.44 -3.23 -11.44
CA TYR A 139 5.58 -2.64 -10.75
C TYR A 139 6.05 -1.36 -11.44
N VAL A 140 6.33 -1.43 -12.74
CA VAL A 140 6.84 -0.29 -13.52
C VAL A 140 5.78 0.81 -13.62
N THR A 141 4.51 0.47 -13.87
CA THR A 141 3.43 1.46 -13.97
C THR A 141 3.21 2.20 -12.64
N SER A 142 3.34 1.50 -11.51
CA SER A 142 3.17 2.11 -10.20
C SER A 142 4.29 3.11 -9.86
N LEU A 143 5.55 2.77 -10.16
CA LEU A 143 6.67 3.70 -10.00
C LEU A 143 6.58 4.87 -11.00
N ALA A 144 6.15 4.59 -12.23
CA ALA A 144 5.88 5.65 -13.21
C ALA A 144 4.81 6.61 -12.70
N ALA A 145 3.73 6.12 -12.07
CA ALA A 145 2.71 6.97 -11.47
C ALA A 145 3.26 7.90 -10.37
N VAL A 146 4.26 7.45 -9.60
CA VAL A 146 4.97 8.31 -8.62
C VAL A 146 5.73 9.42 -9.35
N GLU A 147 6.43 9.12 -10.44
CA GLU A 147 7.13 10.14 -11.24
C GLU A 147 6.17 11.12 -11.93
N LEU A 148 4.99 10.65 -12.36
CA LEU A 148 3.93 11.53 -12.83
C LEU A 148 3.41 12.46 -11.73
N LEU A 149 3.22 11.94 -10.52
CA LEU A 149 2.80 12.75 -9.38
C LEU A 149 3.89 13.79 -9.07
N ARG A 150 5.15 13.38 -9.03
CA ARG A 150 6.32 14.23 -8.78
C ARG A 150 6.37 15.43 -9.72
N ALA A 151 6.05 15.22 -11.00
CA ALA A 151 6.07 16.26 -12.02
C ALA A 151 4.92 17.28 -11.92
N ARG A 152 3.89 17.04 -11.12
CA ARG A 152 2.77 17.99 -10.91
C ARG A 152 3.16 19.07 -9.91
N GLU A 153 2.49 20.22 -9.99
CA GLU A 153 2.62 21.27 -8.99
C GLU A 153 2.23 20.72 -7.60
N GLY A 154 3.11 20.90 -6.61
CA GLY A 154 2.91 20.33 -5.27
C GLY A 154 3.26 18.84 -5.13
N GLY A 155 3.62 18.17 -6.22
CA GLY A 155 3.82 16.71 -6.27
C GLY A 155 4.97 16.21 -5.41
N GLU A 156 6.12 16.85 -5.50
CA GLU A 156 7.30 16.56 -4.68
C GLU A 156 6.95 16.65 -3.19
N GLN A 157 6.25 17.70 -2.78
CA GLN A 157 5.87 17.92 -1.38
C GLN A 157 4.91 16.84 -0.88
N ILE A 158 4.00 16.34 -1.73
CA ILE A 158 3.13 15.21 -1.40
C ILE A 158 3.98 13.96 -1.17
N ILE A 159 4.92 13.66 -2.06
CA ILE A 159 5.79 12.49 -1.97
C ILE A 159 6.66 12.55 -0.71
N ASP A 160 7.26 13.71 -0.43
CA ASP A 160 8.09 13.93 0.77
C ASP A 160 7.28 13.85 2.07
N SER A 161 5.97 14.08 2.01
CA SER A 161 5.06 13.96 3.16
C SER A 161 4.57 12.54 3.41
N VAL A 162 4.98 11.55 2.61
CA VAL A 162 4.61 10.14 2.79
C VAL A 162 5.40 9.53 3.93
N ASP A 163 4.69 9.19 5.00
CA ASP A 163 5.24 8.59 6.21
C ASP A 163 5.36 7.06 6.10
N VAL A 164 4.40 6.45 5.39
CA VAL A 164 4.28 4.99 5.31
C VAL A 164 3.99 4.59 3.87
N THR A 165 4.57 3.49 3.44
CA THR A 165 4.16 2.83 2.21
C THR A 165 3.81 1.37 2.46
N CYS A 166 2.83 0.87 1.72
CA CYS A 166 2.39 -0.51 1.78
C CYS A 166 2.01 -0.99 0.39
N GLY A 167 1.89 -2.30 0.23
CA GLY A 167 1.43 -2.86 -1.02
C GLY A 167 0.84 -4.24 -0.87
N LEU A 168 -0.01 -4.60 -1.84
CA LEU A 168 -0.71 -5.88 -1.85
C LEU A 168 0.06 -6.91 -2.69
N SER A 169 0.53 -8.00 -2.07
CA SER A 169 1.27 -9.07 -2.77
C SER A 169 2.46 -8.49 -3.56
N LEU A 170 2.45 -8.51 -4.89
CA LEU A 170 3.47 -7.85 -5.70
C LEU A 170 3.66 -6.37 -5.34
N GLY A 171 2.60 -5.66 -4.97
CA GLY A 171 2.68 -4.25 -4.59
C GLY A 171 3.64 -4.01 -3.42
N GLU A 172 3.91 -5.01 -2.57
CA GLU A 172 4.91 -4.92 -1.50
C GLU A 172 6.31 -4.64 -2.06
N TYR A 173 6.68 -5.26 -3.19
CA TYR A 173 7.95 -4.97 -3.87
C TYR A 173 7.99 -3.54 -4.40
N THR A 174 6.88 -3.04 -4.95
CA THR A 174 6.76 -1.65 -5.38
C THR A 174 6.93 -0.69 -4.19
N ALA A 175 6.30 -1.01 -3.05
CA ALA A 175 6.41 -0.23 -1.82
C ALA A 175 7.86 -0.19 -1.31
N LEU A 176 8.54 -1.33 -1.28
CA LEU A 176 9.95 -1.44 -0.89
C LEU A 176 10.88 -0.68 -1.84
N ALA A 177 10.63 -0.75 -3.15
CA ALA A 177 11.39 0.01 -4.14
C ALA A 177 11.18 1.52 -3.97
N PHE A 178 9.93 1.97 -3.77
CA PHE A 178 9.62 3.37 -3.48
C PHE A 178 10.30 3.86 -2.20
N ALA A 179 10.35 3.02 -1.16
CA ALA A 179 11.05 3.32 0.09
C ALA A 179 12.59 3.26 -0.02
N GLY A 180 13.14 2.90 -1.18
CA GLY A 180 14.58 2.82 -1.41
C GLY A 180 15.25 1.60 -0.78
N ALA A 181 14.50 0.54 -0.43
CA ALA A 181 15.06 -0.67 0.15
C ALA A 181 15.97 -1.43 -0.83
N PHE A 182 15.72 -1.30 -2.14
CA PHE A 182 16.56 -1.80 -3.21
C PHE A 182 16.47 -0.90 -4.44
N SER A 183 17.46 -0.97 -5.32
CA SER A 183 17.45 -0.27 -6.61
C SER A 183 16.57 -0.98 -7.62
N PHE A 184 15.93 -0.22 -8.51
CA PHE A 184 15.18 -0.74 -9.66
C PHE A 184 15.97 -1.76 -10.49
#